data_AF-A0A2Z7AK72-F1
#
_entry.id   AF-A0A2Z7AK72-F1
#
_cell.length_a   1.000
_cell.length_b   1.000
_cell.length_c   1.000
_cell.angle_alpha   90.00
_cell.angle_beta   90.00
_cell.angle_gamma   90.00
#
_symmetry.space_group_name_H-M   'P 1'
#
loop_
_entity.id
_entity.type
_entity.pdbx_description
1 polymer ?
#
loop_
_entity_poly.entity_id
_entity_poly.type
_entity_poly.pdbx_seq_one_letter_code
_entity_poly.pdbx_strand_id
1 'polypeptide(L)' 'MERRKAVAWFYVGLMAVFFPSSPAQDLAPAPGPSSDGNAIDQGIACVLMLVALVLTYLIHLLDALS' A
#
# COMPACT_ATOMS: atom_id res chain seq x y z
N MET A 1 -17.40 4.79 23.35
CA MET A 1 -17.59 5.21 21.94
C MET A 1 -16.30 5.24 21.14
N GLU A 2 -15.13 5.50 21.76
CA GLU A 2 -13.82 5.60 21.07
C GLU A 2 -13.37 4.36 20.29
N ARG A 3 -13.47 3.15 20.86
CA ARG A 3 -13.00 1.90 20.21
C ARG A 3 -13.75 1.57 18.92
N ARG A 4 -15.03 1.92 18.86
CA ARG A 4 -15.90 1.68 17.69
C ARG A 4 -15.50 2.57 16.51
N LYS A 5 -15.07 3.80 16.81
CA LYS A 5 -14.54 4.75 15.83
C LYS A 5 -13.18 4.29 15.31
N ALA A 6 -12.28 3.84 16.20
CA ALA A 6 -10.97 3.32 15.79
C ALA A 6 -11.08 2.12 14.83
N VAL A 7 -12.00 1.18 15.10
CA VAL A 7 -12.26 0.04 14.21
C VAL A 7 -12.81 0.50 12.85
N ALA A 8 -13.73 1.47 12.84
CA ALA A 8 -14.26 2.04 11.60
C ALA A 8 -13.15 2.74 10.78
N TRP A 9 -12.27 3.51 11.43
CA TRP A 9 -11.14 4.16 10.77
C TRP A 9 -10.14 3.17 10.19
N PHE A 10 -9.82 2.11 10.94
CA PHE A 10 -8.95 1.04 10.47
C PHE A 10 -9.55 0.32 9.25
N TYR A 11 -10.84 0.00 9.31
CA TYR A 11 -11.55 -0.65 8.22
C TYR A 11 -11.62 0.23 6.95
N VAL A 12 -11.88 1.54 7.10
CA VAL A 12 -11.89 2.50 5.99
C VAL A 12 -10.50 2.63 5.36
N GLY A 13 -9.44 2.69 6.18
CA GLY A 13 -8.06 2.73 5.69
C GLY A 13 -7.68 1.47 4.90
N LEU A 14 -8.09 0.29 5.38
CA LEU A 14 -7.87 -0.98 4.69
C LEU A 14 -8.58 -1.01 3.33
N MET A 15 -9.86 -0.60 3.29
CA MET A 15 -10.64 -0.55 2.05
C MET A 15 -10.06 0.43 1.04
N ALA A 16 -9.56 1.60 1.47
CA ALA A 16 -8.97 2.60 0.58
C ALA A 16 -7.67 2.11 -0.10
N VAL A 17 -6.91 1.22 0.55
CA VAL A 17 -5.70 0.61 -0.03
C VAL A 17 -6.05 -0.43 -1.10
N PHE A 18 -7.09 -1.25 -0.86
CA PHE A 18 -7.47 -2.32 -1.78
C PHE A 18 -8.43 -1.88 -2.89
N PHE A 19 -9.15 -0.78 -2.69
CA PHE A 19 -10.13 -0.24 -3.63
C PHE A 19 -9.85 1.25 -3.89
N PRO A 20 -8.84 1.58 -4.71
CA PRO A 20 -8.62 2.96 -5.13
C PRO A 20 -9.85 3.46 -5.88
N SER A 21 -10.42 4.59 -5.43
CA SER A 21 -11.57 5.19 -6.10
C SER A 21 -11.13 5.75 -7.45
N SER A 22 -11.70 5.24 -8.54
CA SER A 22 -11.54 5.86 -9.85
C SER A 22 -12.40 7.13 -9.94
N PRO A 23 -11.89 8.25 -10.46
CA PRO A 23 -12.70 9.44 -10.70
C PRO A 23 -13.84 9.10 -11.67
N ALA A 24 -15.06 9.55 -11.36
CA ALA A 24 -16.19 9.44 -12.26
C ALA A 24 -15.88 10.20 -13.55
N GLN A 25 -15.82 9.49 -14.68
CA GLN A 25 -15.47 10.09 -15.96
C GLN A 25 -16.67 10.87 -16.52
N ASP A 26 -16.46 12.15 -16.82
CA ASP A 26 -17.41 12.97 -17.59
C ASP A 26 -17.65 12.32 -18.97
N LEU A 27 -18.81 12.54 -19.59
CA LEU A 27 -19.22 11.91 -20.85
C LEU A 27 -18.50 12.53 -22.08
N ALA A 28 -17.19 12.73 -21.96
CA ALA A 28 -16.28 13.15 -23.01
C ALA A 28 -15.82 11.92 -23.82
N PRO A 29 -15.27 12.09 -25.05
CA PRO A 29 -14.75 10.98 -25.85
C PRO A 29 -13.85 10.08 -25.01
N ALA A 30 -14.10 8.76 -25.11
CA ALA A 30 -13.47 7.75 -24.25
C ALA A 30 -11.95 8.00 -24.14
N PRO A 31 -11.45 8.34 -22.93
CA PRO A 31 -10.02 8.47 -22.70
C PRO A 31 -9.31 7.19 -23.16
N GLY A 32 -8.15 7.34 -23.80
CA GLY A 32 -7.32 6.18 -24.13
C GLY A 32 -7.02 5.35 -22.87
N PRO A 33 -6.74 4.04 -23.01
CA PRO A 33 -6.48 3.18 -21.87
C PRO A 33 -5.33 3.76 -21.03
N SER A 34 -5.63 4.20 -19.81
CA SER A 34 -4.61 4.60 -18.83
C SER A 34 -4.23 3.36 -18.02
N SER A 35 -2.99 2.89 -18.21
CA SER A 35 -2.38 1.88 -17.37
C SER A 35 -1.67 2.58 -16.22
N ASP A 36 -2.31 2.70 -15.05
CA ASP A 36 -1.65 3.20 -13.83
C ASP A 36 -0.67 2.14 -13.28
N GLY A 37 0.44 1.94 -14.01
CA GLY A 37 1.53 1.03 -13.64
C GLY A 37 2.19 1.40 -12.31
N ASN A 38 2.01 2.65 -11.85
CA ASN A 38 2.55 3.16 -10.60
C ASN A 38 2.01 2.41 -9.35
N ALA A 39 0.78 1.87 -9.39
CA ALA A 39 0.26 1.09 -8.28
C ALA A 39 1.01 -0.25 -8.11
N ILE A 40 1.40 -0.87 -9.24
CA ILE A 40 2.22 -2.08 -9.24
C ILE A 40 3.64 -1.74 -8.78
N ASP A 41 4.20 -0.65 -9.30
CA ASP A 41 5.55 -0.19 -8.91
C ASP A 41 5.64 0.16 -7.43
N GLN A 42 4.64 0.83 -6.87
CA GLN A 42 4.56 1.16 -5.44
C GLN A 42 4.39 -0.10 -4.57
N GLY A 43 3.63 -1.10 -5.05
CA GLY A 43 3.52 -2.40 -4.39
C GLY A 43 4.87 -3.13 -4.34
N ILE A 44 5.57 -3.20 -5.47
CA ILE A 44 6.91 -3.78 -5.54
C ILE A 44 7.89 -3.02 -4.64
N ALA A 45 7.86 -1.68 -4.66
CA ALA A 45 8.69 -0.84 -3.81
C ALA A 45 8.43 -1.10 -2.31
N CYS A 46 7.17 -1.27 -1.91
CA CYS A 46 6.79 -1.59 -0.54
C CYS A 46 7.33 -2.96 -0.09
N VAL A 47 7.24 -3.99 -0.96
CA VAL A 47 7.78 -5.32 -0.68
C VAL A 47 9.31 -5.27 -0.57
N LEU A 48 9.99 -4.60 -1.50
CA LEU A 48 11.44 -4.43 -1.46
C LEU A 48 11.90 -3.68 -0.19
N MET A 49 11.16 -2.65 0.23
CA MET A 49 11.42 -1.93 1.49
C MET A 49 11.31 -2.85 2.70
N LEU A 50 10.28 -3.70 2.78
CA LEU A 50 10.12 -4.66 3.88
C LEU A 50 11.21 -5.74 3.87
N VAL A 51 11.56 -6.26 2.70
CA VAL A 51 12.66 -7.24 2.55
C VAL A 51 13.98 -6.64 3.04
N ALA A 52 14.29 -5.40 2.64
CA ALA A 52 15.50 -4.70 3.09
C ALA A 52 15.51 -4.49 4.60
N LEU A 53 14.37 -4.11 5.18
CA LEU A 53 14.24 -3.92 6.63
C LEU A 53 14.49 -5.23 7.39
N VAL A 54 13.88 -6.34 6.96
CA VAL A 54 14.08 -7.68 7.55
C VAL A 54 15.53 -8.13 7.41
N LEU A 55 16.12 -7.98 6.22
CA LEU A 55 17.50 -8.39 5.97
C LEU A 55 18.48 -7.62 6.85
N THR A 56 18.28 -6.30 6.98
CA THR A 56 19.08 -5.46 7.87
C THR A 56 18.96 -5.92 9.32
N TYR A 57 17.74 -6.20 9.79
CA TYR A 57 17.51 -6.67 11.15
C TYR A 57 18.14 -8.04 11.40
N LEU A 58 18.08 -8.95 10.41
CA LEU A 58 18.67 -10.28 10.50
C LEU A 58 20.20 -10.22 10.60
N ILE A 59 20.84 -9.35 9.80
CA ILE A 59 22.31 -9.19 9.84
C ILE A 59 22.73 -8.61 11.19
N HIS A 60 22.05 -7.58 11.68
CA HIS A 60 22.35 -7.00 13.01
C HIS A 60 22.09 -7.99 14.15
N LEU A 61 21.03 -8.80 14.04
CA LEU A 61 20.72 -9.84 15.02
C LEU A 61 21.78 -10.94 15.04
N LEU A 62 22.27 -11.36 13.87
CA LEU A 62 23.26 -12.42 13.76
C LEU A 62 24.62 -11.98 14.32
N ASP A 63 25.00 -10.72 14.09
CA ASP A 63 26.19 -10.08 14.70
C ASP A 63 26.05 -9.95 16.22
N ALA A 64 24.85 -9.61 16.72
CA ALA A 64 24.59 -9.54 18.16
C ALA A 64 24.53 -10.90 18.87
N LEU A 65 24.41 -12.00 18.12
CA LEU A 65 24.36 -13.38 18.63
C LEU A 65 25.72 -14.10 18.54
N SER A 66 26.69 -13.57 17.79
CA SER A 66 28.06 -14.09 17.67
C SER A 66 28.97 -13.58 18.77
#